data_AF-A0A7U9SZL0-F1
#
_entry.id   AF-A0A7U9SZL0-F1
#
_cell.length_a   1.000
_cell.length_b   1.000
_cell.length_c   1.000
_cell.angle_alpha   90.00
_cell.angle_beta   90.00
_cell.angle_gamma   90.00
#
_symmetry.space_group_name_H-M   'P 1'
#
loop_
_entity.id
_entity.type
_entity.pdbx_description
1 polymer ?
#
loop_
_entity_poly.entity_id
_entity_poly.type
_entity_poly.pdbx_seq_one_letter_code
_entity_poly.pdbx_strand_id
1 'polypeptide(L)'
;MYKKALSLLIVGNLVVLMCYICVMELSGARVLPQAAGQLQLELEELEEKAKERGTVAAESLQGASIGLGIADVAVSGQRVVGYHLMDDSRRRLSEEDMEALLRIVEAEAGSEDEDGRLLVANVVLNRVDSERFPETVTEVVFQRENGVNQFSPVANGRYYTVEVSDVTVSAVGRALMGENISEGALFFAARKYADSDKMKWFDENLTFLFSHGGHEFFK
;
A
#
# COMPACT_ATOMS: atom_id res chain seq x y z
N MET A 1 21.73 -35.20 -55.93
CA MET A 1 21.48 -33.91 -55.23
C MET A 1 20.37 -33.98 -54.17
N TYR A 2 19.48 -34.98 -54.16
CA TYR A 2 18.38 -35.11 -53.18
C TYR A 2 18.80 -35.55 -51.75
N LYS A 3 19.95 -36.22 -51.59
CA LYS A 3 20.41 -36.70 -50.27
C LYS A 3 20.68 -35.58 -49.26
N LYS A 4 21.15 -34.42 -49.74
CA LYS A 4 21.39 -33.24 -48.89
C LYS A 4 20.07 -32.55 -48.48
N ALA A 5 19.11 -32.49 -49.40
CA ALA A 5 17.77 -31.95 -49.12
C ALA A 5 16.98 -32.83 -48.15
N LEU A 6 17.07 -34.16 -48.28
CA LEU A 6 16.44 -35.12 -47.37
C LEU A 6 17.03 -35.01 -45.95
N SER A 7 18.35 -34.86 -45.84
CA SER A 7 19.01 -34.63 -44.55
C SER A 7 18.53 -33.34 -43.87
N LEU A 8 18.42 -32.25 -44.62
CA LEU A 8 17.90 -30.97 -44.10
C LEU A 8 16.45 -31.09 -43.60
N LEU A 9 15.61 -31.83 -44.32
CA LEU A 9 14.21 -32.02 -43.96
C LEU A 9 14.04 -32.88 -42.70
N ILE A 10 14.89 -33.90 -42.52
CA ILE A 10 14.88 -34.73 -41.31
C ILE A 10 15.37 -33.93 -40.10
N VAL A 11 16.46 -33.17 -40.25
CA VAL A 11 16.99 -32.31 -39.17
C VAL A 11 15.98 -31.23 -38.79
N GLY A 12 15.33 -30.60 -39.76
CA GLY A 12 14.28 -29.60 -39.50
C GLY A 12 13.11 -30.17 -38.70
N ASN A 13 12.60 -31.35 -39.07
CA ASN A 13 11.51 -32.00 -38.33
C ASN A 13 11.92 -32.44 -36.92
N LEU A 14 13.16 -32.88 -36.72
CA LEU A 14 13.68 -33.24 -35.38
C LEU A 14 13.75 -32.03 -34.45
N VAL A 15 14.16 -30.86 -34.95
CA VAL A 15 14.19 -29.63 -34.15
C VAL A 15 12.78 -29.22 -33.71
N VAL A 16 11.80 -29.28 -34.63
CA VAL A 16 10.40 -28.96 -34.31
C VAL A 16 9.82 -29.94 -33.28
N LEU A 17 10.11 -31.23 -33.41
CA LEU A 17 9.68 -32.25 -32.45
C LEU A 17 10.29 -32.03 -31.06
N MET A 18 11.58 -31.68 -30.97
CA MET A 18 12.23 -31.34 -29.71
C MET A 18 11.63 -30.09 -29.07
N CYS A 19 11.35 -29.04 -29.85
CA CYS A 19 10.66 -27.85 -29.33
C CYS A 19 9.27 -28.20 -28.81
N TYR A 20 8.52 -29.07 -29.50
CA TYR A 20 7.20 -29.51 -29.05
C TYR A 20 7.27 -30.31 -27.75
N ILE A 21 8.24 -31.23 -27.61
CA ILE A 21 8.46 -32.00 -26.37
C ILE A 21 8.80 -31.05 -25.21
N CYS A 22 9.68 -30.07 -25.41
CA CYS A 22 10.00 -29.07 -24.38
C CYS A 22 8.76 -28.28 -23.91
N VAL A 23 7.87 -27.88 -24.83
CA VAL A 23 6.64 -27.13 -24.47
C VAL A 23 5.63 -28.01 -23.73
N MET A 24 5.53 -29.30 -24.08
CA MET A 24 4.65 -30.25 -23.42
C MET A 24 5.11 -30.61 -22.01
N GLU A 25 6.42 -30.75 -21.76
CA GLU A 25 6.95 -30.96 -20.39
C GLU A 25 6.68 -29.76 -19.47
N LEU A 26 6.70 -28.53 -19.99
CA LEU A 26 6.30 -27.32 -19.25
C LEU A 26 4.80 -27.30 -18.91
N SER A 27 3.94 -27.93 -19.72
CA SER A 27 2.51 -28.06 -19.44
C SER A 27 2.19 -29.20 -18.45
N GLY A 28 3.06 -30.21 -18.36
CA GLY A 28 2.92 -31.35 -17.44
C GLY A 28 3.29 -31.03 -15.98
N ALA A 29 4.01 -29.94 -15.72
CA ALA A 29 4.38 -29.48 -14.38
C ALA A 29 3.25 -28.75 -13.63
N ARG A 30 1.97 -29.07 -13.90
CA ARG A 30 0.84 -28.61 -13.10
C ARG A 30 0.76 -29.42 -11.79
N VAL A 31 1.67 -29.12 -10.86
CA VAL A 31 1.54 -29.47 -9.45
C VAL A 31 0.52 -28.54 -8.78
N LEU A 32 -0.74 -28.49 -9.25
CA LEU A 32 -1.78 -27.64 -8.65
C LEU A 32 -3.23 -28.18 -8.75
N PRO A 33 -3.54 -29.47 -8.55
CA PRO A 33 -4.90 -29.84 -8.16
C PRO A 33 -5.04 -30.01 -6.64
N GLN A 34 -3.94 -30.13 -5.88
CA GLN A 34 -4.01 -30.50 -4.46
C GLN A 34 -4.08 -29.29 -3.51
N ALA A 35 -3.42 -28.18 -3.84
CA ALA A 35 -3.43 -26.95 -3.01
C ALA A 35 -4.78 -26.21 -3.07
N ALA A 36 -5.47 -26.23 -4.23
CA ALA A 36 -6.76 -25.57 -4.40
C ALA A 36 -7.86 -26.20 -3.54
N GLY A 37 -7.89 -27.54 -3.43
CA GLY A 37 -8.85 -28.23 -2.57
C GLY A 37 -8.60 -27.98 -1.08
N GLN A 38 -7.34 -27.81 -0.69
CA GLN A 38 -6.96 -27.54 0.71
C GLN A 38 -7.38 -26.14 1.15
N LEU A 39 -7.18 -25.13 0.29
CA LEU A 39 -7.62 -23.76 0.54
C LEU A 39 -9.15 -23.62 0.61
N GLN A 40 -9.89 -24.41 -0.19
CA GLN A 40 -11.34 -24.34 -0.21
C GLN A 40 -11.98 -24.94 1.05
N LEU A 41 -11.39 -26.02 1.58
CA LEU A 41 -11.77 -26.57 2.88
C LEU A 41 -11.46 -25.61 4.03
N GLU A 42 -10.32 -24.92 3.96
CA GLU A 42 -9.91 -23.97 5.00
C GLU A 42 -10.80 -22.71 5.05
N LEU A 43 -11.28 -22.24 3.89
CA LEU A 43 -12.24 -21.13 3.80
C LEU A 43 -13.61 -21.50 4.35
N GLU A 44 -14.12 -22.70 4.05
CA GLU A 44 -15.41 -23.16 4.54
C GLU A 44 -15.40 -23.35 6.07
N GLU A 45 -14.29 -23.85 6.63
CA GLU A 45 -14.12 -24.01 8.08
C GLU A 45 -13.99 -22.65 8.82
N LEU A 46 -13.42 -21.63 8.17
CA LEU A 46 -13.38 -20.27 8.70
C LEU A 46 -14.76 -19.59 8.66
N GLU A 47 -15.55 -19.83 7.61
CA GLU A 47 -16.92 -19.33 7.50
C GLU A 47 -17.85 -19.95 8.56
N GLU A 48 -17.74 -21.26 8.84
CA GLU A 48 -18.49 -21.89 9.94
C GLU A 48 -18.09 -21.32 11.31
N LYS A 49 -16.78 -21.20 11.60
CA LYS A 49 -16.31 -20.61 12.87
C LYS A 49 -16.75 -19.16 13.06
N ALA A 50 -16.87 -18.38 11.98
CA ALA A 50 -17.41 -17.02 12.04
C ALA A 50 -18.91 -17.01 12.34
N LYS A 51 -19.67 -17.97 11.80
CA LYS A 51 -21.12 -18.10 12.02
C LYS A 51 -21.46 -18.52 13.45
N GLU A 52 -20.68 -19.44 14.02
CA GLU A 52 -20.83 -19.85 15.42
C GLU A 52 -20.45 -18.71 16.40
N ARG A 53 -19.42 -17.92 16.09
CA ARG A 53 -19.10 -16.70 16.87
C ARG A 53 -20.18 -15.63 16.77
N GLY A 54 -20.86 -15.51 15.64
CA GLY A 54 -22.00 -14.62 15.45
C GLY A 54 -23.21 -14.97 16.33
N THR A 55 -23.44 -16.27 16.59
CA THR A 55 -24.53 -16.72 17.47
C THR A 55 -24.21 -16.56 18.96
N VAL A 56 -22.95 -16.73 19.39
CA VAL A 56 -22.55 -16.56 20.80
C VAL A 56 -22.50 -15.09 21.22
N ALA A 57 -22.24 -14.17 20.29
CA ALA A 57 -22.36 -12.73 20.54
C ALA A 57 -23.83 -12.27 20.72
N ALA A 58 -24.79 -12.98 20.15
CA ALA A 58 -26.21 -12.66 20.27
C ALA A 58 -26.82 -13.15 21.61
N GLU A 59 -26.25 -14.18 22.25
CA GLU A 59 -26.78 -14.75 23.50
C GLU A 59 -26.15 -14.18 24.79
N SER A 60 -25.08 -13.39 24.70
CA SER A 60 -24.41 -12.79 25.89
C SER A 60 -24.99 -11.45 26.37
N LEU A 61 -26.11 -10.99 25.79
CA LEU A 61 -26.88 -9.83 26.30
C LEU A 61 -28.09 -10.22 27.18
N GLN A 62 -28.19 -11.48 27.60
CA GLN A 62 -29.19 -11.92 28.58
C GLN A 62 -28.72 -11.64 30.01
N GLY A 63 -28.57 -10.34 30.33
CA GLY A 63 -28.01 -9.88 31.60
C GLY A 63 -28.31 -8.42 31.94
N ALA A 64 -29.41 -7.84 31.44
CA ALA A 64 -29.99 -6.62 32.00
C ALA A 64 -31.47 -6.54 31.61
N SER A 65 -32.33 -6.99 32.52
CA SER A 65 -33.78 -6.85 32.46
C SER A 65 -34.21 -5.38 32.53
N ILE A 66 -34.87 -4.85 31.50
CA ILE A 66 -36.04 -3.97 31.67
C ILE A 66 -37.04 -4.35 30.57
N GLY A 67 -38.18 -4.89 30.99
CA GLY A 67 -39.21 -5.43 30.12
C GLY A 67 -39.93 -4.38 29.28
N LEU A 68 -40.33 -4.80 28.08
CA LEU A 68 -41.32 -4.12 27.27
C LEU A 68 -42.71 -4.47 27.83
N GLY A 69 -43.42 -3.49 28.37
CA GLY A 69 -44.76 -3.66 28.92
C GLY A 69 -45.52 -2.33 28.97
N ILE A 70 -46.28 -2.07 27.91
CA ILE A 70 -47.53 -1.30 27.77
C ILE A 70 -47.75 -0.08 28.70
N ALA A 71 -48.04 1.06 28.03
CA ALA A 71 -48.69 2.29 28.51
C ALA A 71 -47.85 3.20 29.43
N ASP A 72 -47.37 4.33 28.89
CA ASP A 72 -48.10 5.59 28.92
C ASP A 72 -47.42 6.60 27.99
N VAL A 73 -48.17 7.56 27.46
CA VAL A 73 -47.63 8.66 26.64
C VAL A 73 -46.86 9.60 27.56
N ALA A 74 -45.54 9.44 27.64
CA ALA A 74 -44.65 10.42 28.25
C ALA A 74 -43.94 11.22 27.15
N VAL A 75 -44.51 12.37 26.81
CA VAL A 75 -43.79 13.44 26.14
C VAL A 75 -42.69 13.90 27.11
N SER A 76 -41.44 13.56 26.80
CA SER A 76 -40.27 14.14 27.45
C SER A 76 -39.27 14.55 26.39
N GLY A 77 -39.07 15.86 26.27
CA GLY A 77 -38.21 16.47 25.26
C GLY A 77 -36.77 15.95 25.31
N GLN A 78 -36.20 15.83 24.11
CA GLN A 78 -34.78 15.87 23.79
C GLN A 78 -33.80 15.02 24.62
N ARG A 79 -33.29 13.97 23.95
CA ARG A 79 -31.84 13.81 23.81
C ARG A 79 -31.54 13.24 22.42
N VAL A 80 -31.29 14.12 21.46
CA VAL A 80 -30.68 13.72 20.19
C VAL A 80 -29.25 13.31 20.53
N VAL A 81 -29.01 12.00 20.63
CA VAL A 81 -27.66 11.47 20.71
C VAL A 81 -27.09 11.56 19.30
N GLY A 82 -26.25 12.56 19.06
CA GLY A 82 -25.46 12.61 17.84
C GLY A 82 -24.56 11.38 17.82
N TYR A 83 -24.89 10.39 17.01
CA TYR A 83 -23.94 9.35 16.65
C TYR A 83 -22.85 10.03 15.84
N HIS A 84 -21.69 10.24 16.45
CA HIS A 84 -20.49 10.55 15.70
C HIS A 84 -20.21 9.30 14.87
N LEU A 85 -20.55 9.35 13.59
CA LEU A 85 -20.05 8.36 12.63
C LEU A 85 -18.54 8.41 12.82
N MET A 86 -17.97 7.32 13.35
CA MET A 86 -16.53 7.10 13.27
C MET A 86 -16.23 7.25 11.78
N ASP A 87 -15.56 8.34 11.43
CA ASP A 87 -15.20 8.65 10.06
C ASP A 87 -14.51 7.40 9.53
N ASP A 88 -15.06 6.80 8.47
CA ASP A 88 -14.39 5.71 7.77
C ASP A 88 -13.25 6.37 6.99
N SER A 89 -12.25 6.86 7.74
CA SER A 89 -11.13 7.70 7.32
C SER A 89 -10.13 6.93 6.46
N ARG A 90 -10.60 5.88 5.79
CA ARG A 90 -9.87 5.17 4.75
C ARG A 90 -9.82 6.05 3.53
N ARG A 91 -8.68 6.72 3.35
CA ARG A 91 -8.38 7.41 2.10
C ARG A 91 -8.45 6.42 0.95
N ARG A 92 -9.38 6.65 0.02
CA ARG A 92 -9.49 5.86 -1.20
C ARG A 92 -8.57 6.46 -2.25
N LEU A 93 -7.51 5.74 -2.57
CA LEU A 93 -6.60 6.08 -3.67
C LEU A 93 -7.03 5.33 -4.94
N SER A 94 -6.71 5.90 -6.09
CA SER A 94 -6.72 5.16 -7.34
C SER A 94 -5.65 4.05 -7.32
N GLU A 95 -5.75 3.06 -8.19
CA GLU A 95 -4.72 2.01 -8.31
C GLU A 95 -3.36 2.63 -8.65
N GLU A 96 -3.34 3.66 -9.51
CA GLU A 96 -2.14 4.40 -9.91
C GLU A 96 -1.52 5.15 -8.72
N ASP A 97 -2.33 5.85 -7.93
CA ASP A 97 -1.86 6.57 -6.74
C ASP A 97 -1.34 5.62 -5.65
N MET A 98 -2.00 4.47 -5.48
CA MET A 98 -1.55 3.43 -4.55
C MET A 98 -0.19 2.87 -4.97
N GLU A 99 -0.03 2.51 -6.24
CA GLU A 99 1.25 2.02 -6.77
C GLU A 99 2.33 3.10 -6.63
N ALA A 100 2.02 4.35 -6.98
CA ALA A 100 2.95 5.46 -6.84
C ALA A 100 3.40 5.68 -5.39
N LEU A 101 2.47 5.63 -4.44
CA LEU A 101 2.78 5.76 -3.01
C LEU A 101 3.68 4.64 -2.50
N LEU A 102 3.34 3.38 -2.82
CA LEU A 102 4.11 2.23 -2.37
C LEU A 102 5.54 2.26 -2.93
N ARG A 103 5.67 2.50 -4.24
CA ARG A 103 6.98 2.53 -4.91
C ARG A 103 7.85 3.68 -4.42
N ILE A 104 7.27 4.87 -4.21
CA ILE A 104 8.07 6.01 -3.76
C ILE A 104 8.55 5.85 -2.31
N VAL A 105 7.71 5.32 -1.43
CA VAL A 105 8.08 5.06 -0.02
C VAL A 105 9.18 4.00 0.06
N GLU A 106 9.08 2.91 -0.71
CA GLU A 106 10.13 1.90 -0.79
C GLU A 106 11.45 2.50 -1.33
N ALA A 107 11.35 3.37 -2.33
CA ALA A 107 12.53 3.95 -2.95
C ALA A 107 13.26 4.97 -2.05
N GLU A 108 12.53 5.75 -1.25
CA GLU A 108 13.08 6.76 -0.33
C GLU A 108 13.48 6.17 1.03
N ALA A 109 12.65 5.29 1.60
CA ALA A 109 12.78 4.82 2.98
C ALA A 109 12.85 3.29 3.11
N GLY A 110 13.12 2.55 2.02
CA GLY A 110 13.20 1.08 2.05
C GLY A 110 14.26 0.50 3.00
N SER A 111 15.26 1.30 3.42
CA SER A 111 16.26 0.91 4.43
C SER A 111 15.89 1.31 5.87
N GLU A 112 14.82 2.09 6.06
CA GLU A 112 14.40 2.57 7.37
C GLU A 112 13.57 1.51 8.11
N ASP A 113 13.20 1.81 9.35
CA ASP A 113 12.18 1.05 10.08
C ASP A 113 10.77 1.36 9.55
N GLU A 114 9.75 0.71 10.11
CA GLU A 114 8.37 0.89 9.66
C GLU A 114 7.87 2.33 9.88
N ASP A 115 8.26 2.96 10.99
CA ASP A 115 7.87 4.34 11.30
C ASP A 115 8.55 5.35 10.37
N GLY A 116 9.80 5.11 9.95
CA GLY A 116 10.48 5.93 8.94
C GLY A 116 9.78 5.87 7.57
N ARG A 117 9.28 4.69 7.18
CA ARG A 117 8.46 4.53 5.96
C ARG A 117 7.10 5.22 6.11
N LEU A 118 6.45 5.09 7.27
CA LEU A 118 5.19 5.76 7.59
C LEU A 118 5.35 7.28 7.50
N LEU A 119 6.45 7.83 8.01
CA LEU A 119 6.76 9.26 7.95
C LEU A 119 6.86 9.78 6.51
N VAL A 120 7.56 9.07 5.62
CA VAL A 120 7.61 9.45 4.19
C VAL A 120 6.24 9.37 3.54
N ALA A 121 5.45 8.33 3.83
CA ALA A 121 4.07 8.22 3.36
C ALA A 121 3.22 9.39 3.85
N ASN A 122 3.33 9.76 5.13
CA ASN A 122 2.63 10.90 5.71
C ASN A 122 3.01 12.22 5.02
N VAL A 123 4.29 12.45 4.70
CA VAL A 123 4.69 13.66 3.96
C VAL A 123 4.02 13.73 2.59
N VAL A 124 3.96 12.62 1.84
CA VAL A 124 3.28 12.59 0.54
C VAL A 124 1.79 12.89 0.68
N LEU A 125 1.12 12.27 1.67
CA LEU A 125 -0.31 12.50 1.91
C LEU A 125 -0.60 13.92 2.42
N ASN A 126 0.26 14.48 3.28
CA ASN A 126 0.16 15.86 3.76
C ASN A 126 0.28 16.87 2.62
N ARG A 127 1.07 16.56 1.58
CA ARG A 127 1.15 17.39 0.38
C ARG A 127 -0.14 17.36 -0.39
N VAL A 128 -0.69 16.16 -0.64
CA VAL A 128 -2.01 16.02 -1.28
C VAL A 128 -3.09 16.79 -0.53
N ASP A 129 -3.02 16.85 0.80
CA ASP A 129 -4.00 17.56 1.64
C ASP A 129 -3.77 19.08 1.72
N SER A 130 -2.67 19.58 1.16
CA SER A 130 -2.27 20.97 1.24
C SER A 130 -2.53 21.68 -0.08
N GLU A 131 -3.21 22.82 -0.03
CA GLU A 131 -3.50 23.68 -1.18
C GLU A 131 -2.25 24.18 -1.94
N ARG A 132 -1.05 23.97 -1.38
CA ARG A 132 0.24 24.36 -1.97
C ARG A 132 0.78 23.34 -2.98
N PHE A 133 0.24 22.13 -3.02
CA PHE A 133 0.76 21.02 -3.82
C PHE A 133 -0.36 20.42 -4.70
N PRO A 134 -0.02 19.55 -5.66
CA PRO A 134 -1.02 18.84 -6.45
C PRO A 134 -1.96 17.97 -5.61
N GLU A 135 -3.16 17.70 -6.15
CA GLU A 135 -4.27 17.04 -5.45
C GLU A 135 -4.20 15.50 -5.52
N THR A 136 -3.25 14.93 -6.26
CA THR A 136 -3.11 13.47 -6.41
C THR A 136 -1.72 13.00 -6.00
N VAL A 137 -1.62 11.76 -5.53
CA VAL A 137 -0.34 11.18 -5.11
C VAL A 137 0.61 11.08 -6.29
N THR A 138 0.11 10.62 -7.43
CA THR A 138 0.87 10.52 -8.67
C THR A 138 1.47 11.87 -9.05
N GLU A 139 0.69 12.95 -9.07
CA GLU A 139 1.20 14.28 -9.40
C GLU A 139 2.22 14.79 -8.37
N VAL A 140 2.03 14.52 -7.08
CA VAL A 140 3.01 14.86 -6.03
C VAL A 140 4.33 14.10 -6.23
N VAL A 141 4.26 12.80 -6.51
CA VAL A 141 5.43 11.93 -6.71
C VAL A 141 6.23 12.34 -7.95
N PHE A 142 5.53 12.65 -9.04
CA PHE A 142 6.15 13.06 -10.31
C PHE A 142 6.31 14.58 -10.46
N GLN A 143 6.08 15.35 -9.40
CA GLN A 143 6.20 16.80 -9.42
C GLN A 143 7.60 17.24 -9.85
N ARG A 144 7.65 18.26 -10.72
CA ARG A 144 8.89 18.87 -11.22
C ARG A 144 8.88 20.37 -11.03
N GLU A 145 9.91 20.88 -10.39
CA GLU A 145 10.12 22.32 -10.20
C GLU A 145 11.46 22.73 -10.81
N ASN A 146 11.44 23.71 -11.72
CA ASN A 146 12.65 24.21 -12.40
C ASN A 146 13.52 23.10 -13.04
N GLY A 147 12.87 22.05 -13.53
CA GLY A 147 13.51 20.88 -14.16
C GLY A 147 13.97 19.79 -13.19
N VAL A 148 13.88 20.02 -11.88
CA VAL A 148 14.28 19.08 -10.82
C VAL A 148 13.06 18.30 -10.34
N ASN A 149 13.20 16.97 -10.25
CA ASN A 149 12.15 16.11 -9.68
C ASN A 149 12.10 16.30 -8.17
N GLN A 150 10.89 16.34 -7.63
CA GLN A 150 10.66 16.47 -6.19
C GLN A 150 11.22 15.29 -5.39
N PHE A 151 11.13 14.08 -5.94
CA PHE A 151 11.71 12.88 -5.36
C PHE A 151 12.87 12.37 -6.23
N SER A 152 14.02 12.15 -5.60
CA SER A 152 15.24 11.77 -6.33
C SER A 152 15.15 10.40 -7.03
N PRO A 153 14.44 9.39 -6.49
CA PRO A 153 14.26 8.08 -7.12
C PRO A 153 13.57 8.12 -8.48
N VAL A 154 12.74 9.13 -8.74
CA VAL A 154 12.09 9.33 -10.05
C VAL A 154 13.12 9.73 -11.10
N ALA A 155 14.08 10.59 -10.73
CA ALA A 155 15.14 11.05 -11.63
C ALA A 155 16.19 9.98 -11.90
N ASN A 156 16.61 9.25 -10.87
CA ASN A 156 17.72 8.29 -10.95
C ASN A 156 17.28 6.89 -11.40
N GLY A 157 15.97 6.68 -11.62
CA GLY A 157 15.41 5.43 -12.12
C GLY A 157 15.03 4.41 -11.03
N ARG A 158 15.46 4.60 -9.78
CA ARG A 158 15.19 3.66 -8.67
C ARG A 158 13.69 3.43 -8.46
N TYR A 159 12.87 4.46 -8.62
CA TYR A 159 11.41 4.33 -8.52
C TYR A 159 10.86 3.20 -9.42
N TYR A 160 11.43 3.01 -10.61
CA TYR A 160 10.95 2.01 -11.59
C TYR A 160 11.54 0.61 -11.37
N THR A 161 12.53 0.46 -10.49
CA THR A 161 13.24 -0.81 -10.28
C THR A 161 13.05 -1.39 -8.87
N VAL A 162 12.51 -0.62 -7.93
CA VAL A 162 12.23 -1.14 -6.57
C VAL A 162 11.18 -2.24 -6.59
N GLU A 163 11.38 -3.21 -5.71
CA GLU A 163 10.40 -4.20 -5.31
C GLU A 163 9.84 -3.78 -3.95
N VAL A 164 8.51 -3.62 -3.87
CA VAL A 164 7.85 -3.14 -2.65
C VAL A 164 7.89 -4.24 -1.58
N SER A 165 8.43 -3.91 -0.41
CA SER A 165 8.47 -4.82 0.74
C SER A 165 7.17 -4.84 1.53
N ASP A 166 6.91 -5.92 2.25
CA ASP A 166 5.74 -6.05 3.15
C ASP A 166 5.73 -4.96 4.23
N VAL A 167 6.91 -4.51 4.67
CA VAL A 167 7.03 -3.43 5.67
C VAL A 167 6.57 -2.10 5.08
N THR A 168 6.86 -1.83 3.80
CA THR A 168 6.33 -0.67 3.10
C THR A 168 4.82 -0.76 2.93
N VAL A 169 4.29 -1.93 2.58
CA VAL A 169 2.84 -2.15 2.48
C VAL A 169 2.15 -1.87 3.83
N SER A 170 2.72 -2.38 4.92
CA SER A 170 2.21 -2.15 6.28
C SER A 170 2.21 -0.66 6.64
N ALA A 171 3.35 0.03 6.44
CA ALA A 171 3.50 1.45 6.75
C ALA A 171 2.54 2.33 5.93
N VAL A 172 2.39 2.07 4.64
CA VAL A 172 1.43 2.79 3.79
C VAL A 172 -0.02 2.49 4.22
N GLY A 173 -0.32 1.24 4.58
CA GLY A 173 -1.62 0.87 5.14
C GLY A 173 -1.96 1.65 6.39
N ARG A 174 -1.01 1.78 7.33
CA ARG A 174 -1.15 2.63 8.54
C ARG A 174 -1.47 4.09 8.18
N ALA A 175 -0.72 4.66 7.24
CA ALA A 175 -0.93 6.04 6.77
C ALA A 175 -2.35 6.24 6.20
N LEU A 176 -2.82 5.30 5.38
CA LEU A 176 -4.15 5.35 4.75
C LEU A 176 -5.32 5.12 5.72
N MET A 177 -5.07 4.48 6.85
CA MET A 177 -6.02 4.39 7.97
C MET A 177 -6.07 5.67 8.81
N GLY A 178 -5.23 6.66 8.50
CA GLY A 178 -5.20 7.97 9.17
C GLY A 178 -4.11 8.11 10.23
N GLU A 179 -3.22 7.13 10.38
CA GLU A 179 -2.08 7.29 11.27
C GLU A 179 -1.09 8.31 10.70
N ASN A 180 -0.82 9.37 11.46
CA ASN A 180 0.11 10.43 11.06
C ASN A 180 1.01 10.84 12.21
N ILE A 181 2.28 10.45 12.14
CA ILE A 181 3.32 10.76 13.14
C ILE A 181 4.27 11.86 12.68
N SER A 182 3.95 12.55 11.58
CA SER A 182 4.84 13.51 10.92
C SER A 182 4.81 14.94 11.49
N GLU A 183 3.96 15.21 12.49
CA GLU A 183 3.71 16.58 13.01
C GLU A 183 3.33 17.61 11.92
N GLY A 184 2.78 17.13 10.79
CA GLY A 184 2.43 17.96 9.65
C GLY A 184 3.61 18.35 8.76
N ALA A 185 4.68 17.53 8.74
CA ALA A 185 5.80 17.72 7.84
C ALA A 185 5.36 17.72 6.37
N LEU A 186 5.89 18.66 5.60
CA LEU A 186 5.70 18.78 4.15
C LEU A 186 7.00 18.52 3.38
N PHE A 187 8.12 18.42 4.09
CA PHE A 187 9.45 18.20 3.52
C PHE A 187 10.26 17.27 4.41
N PHE A 188 11.18 16.54 3.80
CA PHE A 188 12.22 15.79 4.51
C PHE A 188 13.53 15.84 3.73
N ALA A 189 14.64 15.66 4.43
CA ALA A 189 15.97 15.59 3.82
C ALA A 189 16.90 14.68 4.62
N ALA A 190 17.69 13.87 3.92
CA ALA A 190 18.82 13.16 4.53
C ALA A 190 20.08 14.04 4.41
N ARG A 191 20.34 14.89 5.41
CA ARG A 191 21.43 15.90 5.39
C ARG A 191 22.79 15.34 4.95
N LYS A 192 23.09 14.09 5.34
CA LYS A 192 24.33 13.38 4.98
C LYS A 192 24.54 13.21 3.46
N TYR A 193 23.46 13.12 2.70
CA TYR A 193 23.48 12.88 1.24
C TYR A 193 23.05 14.10 0.42
N ALA A 194 22.58 15.16 1.08
CA ALA A 194 22.14 16.38 0.45
C ALA A 194 23.31 17.35 0.22
N ASP A 195 23.21 18.13 -0.86
CA ASP A 195 24.14 19.21 -1.15
C ASP A 195 24.06 20.31 -0.09
N SER A 196 25.20 20.90 0.30
CA SER A 196 25.25 21.90 1.37
C SER A 196 24.42 23.14 1.07
N ASP A 197 24.35 23.58 -0.19
CA ASP A 197 23.58 24.75 -0.57
C ASP A 197 22.07 24.46 -0.51
N LYS A 198 21.67 23.22 -0.85
CA LYS A 198 20.27 22.79 -0.68
C LYS A 198 19.89 22.71 0.79
N MET A 199 20.74 22.14 1.63
CA MET A 199 20.47 22.07 3.07
C MET A 199 20.40 23.44 3.71
N LYS A 200 21.22 24.39 3.26
CA LYS A 200 21.12 25.78 3.70
C LYS A 200 19.75 26.39 3.39
N TRP A 201 19.20 26.12 2.21
CA TRP A 201 17.84 26.58 1.88
C TRP A 201 16.80 25.97 2.83
N PHE A 202 16.88 24.68 3.16
CA PHE A 202 16.00 24.04 4.15
C PHE A 202 16.10 24.75 5.50
N ASP A 203 17.31 25.00 5.98
CA ASP A 203 17.57 25.62 7.28
C ASP A 203 17.08 27.08 7.36
N GLU A 204 17.10 27.80 6.24
CA GLU A 204 16.71 29.22 6.18
C GLU A 204 15.21 29.44 5.86
N ASN A 205 14.55 28.48 5.19
CA ASN A 205 13.20 28.69 4.64
C ASN A 205 12.13 27.78 5.25
N LEU A 206 12.51 26.73 5.96
CA LEU A 206 11.58 25.77 6.55
C LEU A 206 11.74 25.69 8.06
N THR A 207 10.67 25.28 8.74
CA THR A 207 10.70 25.02 10.18
C THR A 207 11.09 23.57 10.42
N PHE A 208 12.23 23.33 11.08
CA PHE A 208 12.60 21.99 11.55
C PHE A 208 11.59 21.48 12.58
N LEU A 209 11.14 20.24 12.43
CA LEU A 209 10.24 19.57 13.36
C LEU A 209 11.03 18.56 14.23
N PHE A 210 11.54 17.51 13.60
CA PHE A 210 12.29 16.44 14.26
C PHE A 210 13.14 15.64 13.25
N SER A 211 13.90 14.68 13.76
CA SER A 211 14.69 13.75 12.96
C SER A 211 14.37 12.30 13.30
N HIS A 212 14.31 11.43 12.29
CA HIS A 212 14.11 9.99 12.43
C HIS A 212 14.87 9.24 11.32
N GLY A 213 15.56 8.15 11.64
CA GLY A 213 16.18 7.31 10.60
C GLY A 213 17.19 8.03 9.68
N GLY A 214 17.87 9.07 10.19
CA GLY A 214 18.78 9.89 9.36
C GLY A 214 18.09 10.88 8.41
N HIS A 215 16.76 10.96 8.43
CA HIS A 215 15.98 12.03 7.82
C HIS A 215 15.65 13.12 8.84
N GLU A 216 15.70 14.37 8.38
CA GLU A 216 15.19 15.54 9.08
C GLU A 216 13.88 15.96 8.41
N PHE A 217 12.86 16.28 9.20
CA PHE A 217 11.50 16.62 8.74
C PHE A 217 11.19 18.09 9.02
N PHE A 218 10.49 18.74 8.07
CA PHE A 218 10.25 20.18 8.09
C PHE A 218 8.85 20.57 7.61
N LYS A 219 8.42 21.79 7.96
CA LYS A 219 7.16 22.41 7.53
C LYS A 219 7.35 23.81 6.95
#